data_AF-R4KH71-F1
#
_entry.id   AF-R4KH71-F1
#
_cell.length_a   1.000
_cell.length_b   1.000
_cell.length_c   1.000
_cell.angle_alpha   90.00
_cell.angle_beta   90.00
_cell.angle_gamma   90.00
#
_symmetry.space_group_name_H-M   'P 1'
#
loop_
_entity.id
_entity.type
_entity.pdbx_description
1 polymer ?
#
loop_
_entity_poly.entity_id
_entity_poly.type
_entity_poly.pdbx_seq_one_letter_code
_entity_poly.pdbx_strand_id
1 'polypeptide(L)'
;MIKKQSNLENLRLTIQLVIFLVVCLSFVLYRLYINGLINFKLFSIHSLIPFGGLNMMYDWVTDKSYVLNYTAPAFLLATAIIVLALLGTRFFCGWLCPFGALNDYMSLVGQRIFGKNYELPRGFDVRLRCVKYLVLFFILASKIFIGSCILTGFDPWVAFANLPGLPGTFKEIPFAFLVLLMVIAGAFFIRRFFCRYLCPLGALQGILVGTGLVQLKRSGTITNCHNCRNCSLKCPVNIQLGDLRIIDTPECIHCLRCVGGSCPRGTLPFELTFAKRRLKTYPYVLGTLALFGGIYAGFGISAVLGAADTAGVGLMPRSVYHDGVYYGTGFGFAPGLKVQVEVADGRIIEIDVVEHSETSGYYEEAFIKITDKIIKNQFTEVDVVSGATYTSNGLMEAVEDALEKAKP
;
A
#
# COMPACT_ATOMS: atom_id res chain seq x y z
N MET A 1 30.28 21.43 5.07
CA MET A 1 29.14 20.68 5.69
C MET A 1 27.79 21.00 5.04
N ILE A 2 27.55 22.23 4.59
CA ILE A 2 26.34 22.63 3.80
C ILE A 2 26.17 21.75 2.54
N LYS A 3 27.25 21.49 1.79
CA LYS A 3 27.24 20.60 0.59
C LYS A 3 26.86 19.14 0.90
N LYS A 4 27.10 18.65 2.13
CA LYS A 4 26.73 17.29 2.54
C LYS A 4 25.24 17.22 2.91
N GLN A 5 24.68 18.31 3.44
CA GLN A 5 23.25 18.44 3.70
C GLN A 5 22.45 18.44 2.40
N SER A 6 22.85 19.28 1.44
CA SER A 6 22.19 19.36 0.14
C SER A 6 22.20 18.02 -0.58
N ASN A 7 23.30 17.28 -0.53
CA ASN A 7 23.41 16.00 -1.22
C ASN A 7 22.49 14.91 -0.65
N LEU A 8 22.31 14.84 0.67
CA LEU A 8 21.42 13.86 1.29
C LEU A 8 19.94 14.20 1.03
N GLU A 9 19.61 15.48 1.10
CA GLU A 9 18.25 15.96 0.80
C GLU A 9 17.89 15.75 -0.67
N ASN A 10 18.79 16.11 -1.58
CA ASN A 10 18.62 15.86 -3.02
C ASN A 10 18.48 14.36 -3.29
N LEU A 11 19.33 13.51 -2.70
CA LEU A 11 19.21 12.05 -2.85
C LEU A 11 17.84 11.54 -2.42
N ARG A 12 17.33 11.98 -1.27
CA ARG A 12 16.00 11.60 -0.78
C ARG A 12 14.90 12.03 -1.75
N LEU A 13 14.94 13.28 -2.21
CA LEU A 13 13.94 13.82 -3.14
C LEU A 13 14.01 13.11 -4.50
N THR A 14 15.20 12.79 -4.99
CA THR A 14 15.38 12.03 -6.23
C THR A 14 14.79 10.62 -6.09
N ILE A 15 15.07 9.91 -5.00
CA ILE A 15 14.50 8.58 -4.76
C ILE A 15 12.97 8.64 -4.68
N GLN A 16 12.41 9.60 -3.92
CA GLN A 16 10.97 9.81 -3.83
C GLN A 16 10.35 10.09 -5.20
N LEU A 17 10.99 10.93 -6.03
CA LEU A 17 10.52 11.27 -7.37
C LEU A 17 10.49 10.04 -8.27
N VAL A 18 11.59 9.30 -8.32
CA VAL A 18 11.73 8.11 -9.18
C VAL A 18 10.67 7.08 -8.81
N ILE A 19 10.49 6.78 -7.53
CA ILE A 19 9.48 5.81 -7.09
C ILE A 19 8.07 6.31 -7.38
N PHE A 20 7.79 7.60 -7.13
CA PHE A 20 6.49 8.19 -7.44
C PHE A 20 6.16 8.07 -8.94
N LEU A 21 7.11 8.39 -9.82
CA LEU A 21 6.94 8.28 -11.27
C LEU A 21 6.75 6.83 -11.72
N VAL A 22 7.52 5.88 -11.17
CA VAL A 22 7.37 4.44 -11.47
C VAL A 22 5.99 3.93 -11.05
N VAL A 23 5.50 4.33 -9.88
CA VAL A 23 4.17 3.95 -9.40
C VAL A 23 3.06 4.56 -10.26
N CYS A 24 3.17 5.84 -10.62
CA CYS A 24 2.21 6.48 -11.53
C CYS A 24 2.20 5.80 -12.90
N LEU A 25 3.38 5.49 -13.47
CA LEU A 25 3.50 4.75 -14.72
C LEU A 25 2.86 3.36 -14.60
N SER A 26 3.07 2.67 -13.47
CA SER A 26 2.44 1.36 -13.22
C SER A 26 0.92 1.43 -13.23
N PHE A 27 0.33 2.48 -12.63
CA PHE A 27 -1.13 2.67 -12.65
C PHE A 27 -1.66 2.96 -14.05
N VAL A 28 -0.96 3.77 -14.84
CA VAL A 28 -1.33 4.04 -16.24
C VAL A 28 -1.26 2.76 -17.07
N LEU A 29 -0.16 2.01 -17.00
CA LEU A 29 0.00 0.74 -17.71
C LEU A 29 -1.07 -0.28 -17.29
N TYR A 30 -1.37 -0.38 -16.00
CA TYR A 30 -2.42 -1.28 -15.52
C TYR A 30 -3.80 -0.91 -16.07
N ARG A 31 -4.12 0.38 -16.21
CA ARG A 31 -5.37 0.82 -16.84
C ARG A 31 -5.42 0.53 -18.34
N LEU A 32 -4.30 0.70 -19.06
CA LEU A 32 -4.21 0.28 -20.46
C LEU A 32 -4.41 -1.23 -20.61
N TYR A 33 -3.89 -2.02 -19.67
CA TYR A 33 -4.05 -3.48 -19.64
C TYR A 33 -5.51 -3.89 -19.42
N ILE A 34 -6.20 -3.31 -18.43
CA ILE A 34 -7.62 -3.61 -18.18
C ILE A 34 -8.51 -3.23 -19.38
N ASN A 35 -8.18 -2.15 -20.07
CA ASN A 35 -8.93 -1.71 -21.26
C ASN A 35 -8.57 -2.51 -22.54
N GLY A 36 -7.75 -3.56 -22.44
CA GLY A 36 -7.35 -4.41 -23.57
C GLY A 36 -6.40 -3.74 -24.58
N LEU A 37 -5.80 -2.60 -24.24
CA LEU A 37 -4.90 -1.87 -25.14
C LEU A 37 -3.47 -2.43 -25.13
N ILE A 38 -3.08 -3.12 -24.06
CA ILE A 38 -1.78 -3.81 -23.93
C ILE A 38 -1.97 -5.17 -23.25
N ASN A 39 -1.12 -6.13 -23.60
CA ASN A 39 -1.18 -7.50 -23.04
C ASN A 39 -0.22 -7.73 -21.88
N PHE A 40 0.47 -6.68 -21.40
CA PHE A 40 1.40 -6.79 -20.29
C PHE A 40 1.09 -5.75 -19.21
N LYS A 41 1.39 -6.09 -17.95
CA LYS A 41 1.33 -5.17 -16.81
C LYS A 41 2.63 -5.28 -16.02
N LEU A 42 3.09 -4.16 -15.46
CA LEU A 42 4.28 -4.15 -14.59
C LEU A 42 3.92 -4.61 -13.17
N PHE A 43 2.93 -3.94 -12.57
CA PHE A 43 2.34 -4.28 -11.27
C PHE A 43 0.83 -4.05 -11.35
N SER A 44 0.04 -4.83 -10.60
CA SER A 44 -1.37 -4.48 -10.38
C SER A 44 -1.50 -3.34 -9.38
N ILE A 45 -2.64 -2.64 -9.38
CA ILE A 45 -2.91 -1.58 -8.39
C ILE A 45 -2.74 -2.13 -6.96
N HIS A 46 -3.36 -3.28 -6.66
CA HIS A 46 -3.29 -3.93 -5.35
C HIS A 46 -1.85 -4.24 -4.89
N SER A 47 -0.99 -4.62 -5.84
CA SER A 47 0.42 -4.95 -5.57
C SER A 47 1.22 -3.79 -4.97
N LEU A 48 0.81 -2.55 -5.26
CA LEU A 48 1.50 -1.33 -4.84
C LEU A 48 0.86 -0.67 -3.62
N ILE A 49 -0.21 -1.26 -3.07
CA ILE A 49 -0.90 -0.76 -1.87
C ILE A 49 -0.31 -1.42 -0.62
N PRO A 50 0.38 -0.67 0.26
CA PRO A 50 0.90 -1.22 1.52
C PRO A 50 -0.17 -1.89 2.39
N PHE A 51 -1.39 -1.38 2.34
CA PHE A 51 -2.52 -1.88 3.11
C PHE A 51 -3.12 -3.18 2.53
N GLY A 52 -2.96 -3.43 1.22
CA GLY A 52 -3.41 -4.67 0.59
C GLY A 52 -2.74 -5.90 1.21
N GLY A 53 -1.42 -5.86 1.40
CA GLY A 53 -0.70 -6.96 2.04
C GLY A 53 -1.04 -7.15 3.51
N LEU A 54 -1.35 -6.07 4.24
CA LEU A 54 -1.79 -6.18 5.63
C LEU A 54 -3.17 -6.84 5.74
N ASN A 55 -4.08 -6.57 4.81
CA ASN A 55 -5.34 -7.30 4.72
C ASN A 55 -5.11 -8.78 4.44
N MET A 56 -4.21 -9.13 3.51
CA MET A 56 -3.87 -10.54 3.25
C MET A 56 -3.30 -11.26 4.48
N MET A 57 -2.45 -10.57 5.26
CA MET A 57 -1.92 -11.11 6.52
C MET A 57 -3.02 -11.30 7.57
N TYR A 58 -3.96 -10.36 7.66
CA TYR A 58 -5.11 -10.47 8.56
C TYR A 58 -6.01 -11.64 8.15
N ASP A 59 -6.41 -11.69 6.88
CA ASP A 59 -7.31 -12.72 6.35
C ASP A 59 -6.68 -14.12 6.53
N TRP A 60 -5.36 -14.28 6.35
CA TRP A 60 -4.65 -15.53 6.66
C TRP A 60 -4.70 -15.95 8.13
N VAL A 61 -4.68 -14.98 9.06
CA VAL A 61 -4.74 -15.27 10.50
C VAL A 61 -6.17 -15.56 10.96
N THR A 62 -7.16 -14.91 10.35
CA THR A 62 -8.56 -14.96 10.81
C THR A 62 -9.43 -15.96 10.06
N ASP A 63 -9.16 -16.20 8.78
CA ASP A 63 -9.92 -17.11 7.93
C ASP A 63 -9.13 -18.40 7.70
N LYS A 64 -9.65 -19.51 8.24
CA LYS A 64 -9.02 -20.84 8.12
C LYS A 64 -9.03 -21.38 6.70
N SER A 65 -9.92 -20.87 5.84
CA SER A 65 -10.02 -21.27 4.43
C SER A 65 -9.09 -20.45 3.53
N TYR A 66 -8.48 -19.39 4.04
CA TYR A 66 -7.64 -18.50 3.24
C TYR A 66 -6.27 -19.12 2.96
N VAL A 67 -6.01 -19.43 1.69
CA VAL A 67 -4.71 -19.91 1.21
C VAL A 67 -3.79 -18.71 1.00
N LEU A 68 -2.78 -18.57 1.87
CA LEU A 68 -1.83 -17.47 1.79
C LEU A 68 -0.91 -17.61 0.57
N ASN A 69 -1.08 -16.73 -0.41
CA ASN A 69 -0.08 -16.51 -1.43
C ASN A 69 1.05 -15.62 -0.89
N TYR A 70 2.04 -16.22 -0.23
CA TYR A 70 3.20 -15.53 0.34
C TYR A 70 4.12 -14.90 -0.72
N THR A 71 3.98 -15.29 -1.99
CA THR A 71 4.71 -14.70 -3.12
C THR A 71 4.03 -13.48 -3.72
N ALA A 72 2.80 -13.17 -3.28
CA ALA A 72 2.06 -12.02 -3.79
C ALA A 72 2.82 -10.70 -3.47
N PRO A 73 2.94 -9.77 -4.44
CA PRO A 73 3.65 -8.51 -4.26
C PRO A 73 3.19 -7.71 -3.04
N ALA A 74 1.87 -7.67 -2.81
CA ALA A 74 1.29 -6.92 -1.71
C ALA A 74 1.73 -7.49 -0.36
N PHE A 75 1.78 -8.81 -0.22
CA PHE A 75 2.26 -9.49 0.99
C PHE A 75 3.75 -9.22 1.23
N LEU A 76 4.59 -9.31 0.19
CA LEU A 76 6.02 -9.01 0.29
C LEU A 76 6.28 -7.53 0.63
N LEU A 77 5.47 -6.62 0.07
CA LEU A 77 5.50 -5.19 0.41
C LEU A 77 5.18 -4.96 1.88
N ALA A 78 4.08 -5.54 2.38
CA ALA A 78 3.69 -5.43 3.80
C ALA A 78 4.77 -6.03 4.72
N THR A 79 5.31 -7.20 4.36
CA THR A 79 6.39 -7.86 5.08
C THR A 79 7.63 -6.97 5.16
N ALA A 80 8.07 -6.39 4.04
CA ALA A 80 9.20 -5.46 4.01
C ALA A 80 8.97 -4.25 4.93
N ILE A 81 7.76 -3.68 4.91
CA ILE A 81 7.38 -2.53 5.73
C ILE A 81 7.37 -2.86 7.23
N ILE A 82 6.90 -4.06 7.60
CA ILE A 82 6.91 -4.56 8.98
C ILE A 82 8.34 -4.82 9.45
N VAL A 83 9.17 -5.50 8.65
CA VAL A 83 10.59 -5.76 8.98
C VAL A 83 11.33 -4.45 9.25
N LEU A 84 11.13 -3.43 8.40
CA LEU A 84 11.74 -2.12 8.63
C LEU A 84 11.26 -1.45 9.93
N ALA A 85 9.97 -1.58 10.25
CA ALA A 85 9.40 -1.05 11.49
C ALA A 85 9.99 -1.76 12.72
N LEU A 86 10.12 -3.10 12.68
CA LEU A 86 10.73 -3.90 13.75
C LEU A 86 12.22 -3.59 13.96
N LEU A 87 12.95 -3.23 12.90
CA LEU A 87 14.31 -2.70 13.01
C LEU A 87 14.40 -1.33 13.69
N GLY A 88 13.26 -0.74 14.07
CA GLY A 88 13.15 0.58 14.69
C GLY A 88 13.06 1.72 13.70
N THR A 89 12.66 1.45 12.45
CA THR A 89 12.71 2.46 11.38
C THR A 89 11.40 2.58 10.62
N ARG A 90 10.90 3.81 10.49
CA ARG A 90 9.81 4.12 9.56
C ARG A 90 10.34 4.61 8.22
N PHE A 91 11.43 3.98 7.75
CA PHE A 91 12.17 4.40 6.56
C PHE A 91 11.30 4.45 5.30
N PHE A 92 10.40 3.47 5.15
CA PHE A 92 9.42 3.43 4.04
C PHE A 92 8.64 4.74 3.91
N CYS A 93 8.05 5.24 5.00
CA CYS A 93 7.31 6.51 4.99
C CYS A 93 8.19 7.70 4.60
N GLY A 94 9.47 7.69 4.96
CA GLY A 94 10.42 8.78 4.72
C GLY A 94 10.99 8.85 3.31
N TRP A 95 11.18 7.69 2.66
CA TRP A 95 11.97 7.55 1.44
C TRP A 95 11.25 6.88 0.27
N LEU A 96 10.36 5.92 0.54
CA LEU A 96 9.81 5.01 -0.48
C LEU A 96 8.33 5.24 -0.76
N CYS A 97 7.55 5.69 0.23
CA CYS A 97 6.11 5.83 0.10
C CYS A 97 5.71 6.88 -0.95
N PRO A 98 4.99 6.50 -2.04
CA PRO A 98 4.56 7.45 -3.07
C PRO A 98 3.56 8.46 -2.54
N PHE A 99 2.68 8.09 -1.59
CA PHE A 99 1.76 9.04 -0.96
C PHE A 99 2.50 10.07 -0.10
N GLY A 100 3.55 9.62 0.58
CA GLY A 100 4.43 10.49 1.34
C GLY A 100 5.16 11.48 0.44
N ALA A 101 5.61 11.03 -0.74
CA ALA A 101 6.18 11.88 -1.78
C ALA A 101 5.15 12.89 -2.30
N LEU A 102 3.93 12.44 -2.64
CA LEU A 102 2.82 13.32 -3.05
C LEU A 102 2.59 14.44 -2.03
N ASN A 103 2.48 14.10 -0.74
CA ASN A 103 2.29 15.08 0.32
C ASN A 103 3.49 16.04 0.47
N ASP A 104 4.72 15.53 0.36
CA ASP A 104 5.92 16.38 0.38
C ASP A 104 5.91 17.36 -0.80
N TYR A 105 5.60 16.91 -2.02
CA TYR A 105 5.49 17.76 -3.21
C TYR A 105 4.39 18.80 -3.10
N MET A 106 3.18 18.41 -2.67
CA MET A 106 2.08 19.36 -2.47
C MET A 106 2.46 20.44 -1.46
N SER A 107 3.17 20.07 -0.39
CA SER A 107 3.63 21.03 0.61
C SER A 107 4.74 21.95 0.09
N LEU A 108 5.56 21.51 -0.86
CA LEU A 108 6.57 22.35 -1.53
C LEU A 108 5.92 23.35 -2.49
N VAL A 109 4.89 22.90 -3.24
CA VAL A 109 4.08 23.77 -4.11
C VAL A 109 3.37 24.82 -3.25
N GLY A 110 2.73 24.41 -2.16
CA GLY A 110 2.13 25.32 -1.18
C GLY A 110 3.13 26.33 -0.62
N GLN A 111 4.35 25.90 -0.28
CA GLN A 111 5.40 26.81 0.17
C GLN A 111 5.78 27.85 -0.89
N ARG A 112 5.86 27.45 -2.16
CA ARG A 112 6.22 28.34 -3.26
C ARG A 112 5.12 29.38 -3.53
N ILE A 113 3.85 29.01 -3.33
CA ILE A 113 2.70 29.89 -3.56
C ILE A 113 2.46 30.83 -2.36
N PHE A 114 2.47 30.30 -1.13
CA PHE A 114 2.10 31.05 0.08
C PHE A 114 3.31 31.54 0.89
N GLY A 115 4.54 31.26 0.45
CA GLY A 115 5.79 31.67 1.09
C GLY A 115 6.17 30.90 2.36
N LYS A 116 5.21 30.21 3.01
CA LYS A 116 5.45 29.39 4.21
C LYS A 116 4.43 28.27 4.34
N ASN A 117 4.79 27.22 5.08
CA ASN A 117 3.86 26.16 5.49
C ASN A 117 3.38 26.48 6.90
N TYR A 118 2.12 26.16 7.19
CA TYR A 118 1.51 26.43 8.48
C TYR A 118 1.99 25.40 9.53
N GLU A 119 2.44 25.90 10.68
CA GLU A 119 2.81 25.07 11.83
C GLU A 119 1.72 25.18 12.89
N LEU A 120 1.04 24.07 13.18
CA LEU A 120 0.00 24.04 14.20
C LEU A 120 0.61 24.14 15.61
N PRO A 121 -0.10 24.80 16.55
CA PRO A 121 0.29 24.80 17.96
C PRO A 121 0.46 23.37 18.50
N ARG A 122 1.48 23.18 19.36
CA ARG A 122 1.91 21.84 19.81
C ARG A 122 0.79 20.97 20.38
N GLY A 123 -0.06 21.54 21.25
CA GLY A 123 -1.14 20.78 21.89
C GLY A 123 -2.16 20.25 20.87
N PHE A 124 -2.51 21.07 19.89
CA PHE A 124 -3.46 20.70 18.84
C PHE A 124 -2.83 19.69 17.87
N ASP A 125 -1.59 19.91 17.45
CA ASP A 125 -0.84 18.98 16.61
C ASP A 125 -0.76 17.56 17.22
N VAL A 126 -0.38 17.44 18.50
CA VAL A 126 -0.31 16.14 19.18
C VAL A 126 -1.68 15.47 19.26
N ARG A 127 -2.74 16.24 19.56
CA ARG A 127 -4.11 15.69 19.63
C ARG A 127 -4.59 15.17 18.26
N LEU A 128 -4.32 15.91 17.18
CA LEU A 128 -4.70 15.47 15.83
C LEU A 128 -3.90 14.23 15.39
N ARG A 129 -2.67 14.06 15.87
CA ARG A 129 -1.90 12.83 15.60
C ARG A 129 -2.52 11.60 16.24
N CYS A 130 -3.39 11.72 17.24
CA CYS A 130 -4.13 10.59 17.79
C CYS A 130 -5.20 10.07 16.82
N VAL A 131 -5.69 10.90 15.89
CA VAL A 131 -6.77 10.55 14.95
C VAL A 131 -6.40 9.34 14.09
N LYS A 132 -5.17 9.23 13.59
CA LYS A 132 -4.74 8.06 12.79
C LYS A 132 -4.81 6.74 13.56
N TYR A 133 -4.68 6.77 14.89
CA TYR A 133 -4.83 5.58 15.73
C TYR A 133 -6.30 5.22 15.91
N LEU A 134 -7.20 6.22 15.95
CA LEU A 134 -8.64 5.99 15.89
C LEU A 134 -9.04 5.40 14.53
N VAL A 135 -8.51 5.93 13.42
CA VAL A 135 -8.72 5.37 12.08
C VAL A 135 -8.27 3.90 12.03
N LEU A 136 -7.07 3.59 12.52
CA LEU A 136 -6.60 2.21 12.61
C LEU A 136 -7.52 1.34 13.47
N PHE A 137 -7.94 1.82 14.64
CA PHE A 137 -8.87 1.11 15.51
C PHE A 137 -10.20 0.80 14.82
N PHE A 138 -10.80 1.78 14.14
CA PHE A 138 -12.06 1.59 13.40
C PHE A 138 -11.91 0.61 12.24
N ILE A 139 -10.80 0.65 11.50
CA ILE A 139 -10.50 -0.33 10.44
C ILE A 139 -10.49 -1.75 11.03
N LEU A 140 -9.70 -1.97 12.09
CA LEU A 140 -9.59 -3.29 12.72
C LEU A 140 -10.92 -3.75 13.36
N ALA A 141 -11.63 -2.85 14.03
CA ALA A 141 -12.93 -3.16 14.63
C ALA A 141 -13.97 -3.52 13.57
N SER A 142 -14.07 -2.75 12.48
CA SER A 142 -15.03 -3.03 11.40
C SER A 142 -14.79 -4.42 10.79
N LYS A 143 -13.54 -4.80 10.56
CA LYS A 143 -13.16 -6.13 10.10
C LYS A 143 -13.61 -7.24 11.07
N ILE A 144 -13.39 -7.06 12.37
CA ILE A 144 -13.73 -8.07 13.39
C ILE A 144 -15.26 -8.23 13.54
N PHE A 145 -16.00 -7.12 13.56
CA PHE A 145 -17.45 -7.17 13.84
C PHE A 145 -18.33 -7.41 12.61
N ILE A 146 -17.90 -6.96 11.43
CA ILE A 146 -18.72 -6.95 10.20
C ILE A 146 -18.14 -7.90 9.15
N GLY A 147 -16.87 -8.33 9.27
CA GLY A 147 -16.20 -9.16 8.27
C GLY A 147 -15.70 -8.39 7.04
N SER A 148 -15.98 -7.09 6.95
CA SER A 148 -15.60 -6.21 5.85
C SER A 148 -14.98 -4.89 6.33
N CYS A 149 -14.18 -4.25 5.47
CA CYS A 149 -13.64 -2.92 5.75
C CYS A 149 -14.61 -1.86 5.23
N ILE A 150 -15.39 -1.20 6.11
CA ILE A 150 -16.28 -0.08 5.72
C ILE A 150 -15.49 1.07 5.05
N LEU A 151 -14.23 1.25 5.45
CA LEU A 151 -13.41 2.38 5.02
C LEU A 151 -12.75 2.19 3.64
N THR A 152 -12.95 1.07 2.95
CA THR A 152 -12.41 0.87 1.58
C THR A 152 -12.92 1.93 0.60
N GLY A 153 -14.21 2.26 0.67
CA GLY A 153 -14.81 3.34 -0.14
C GLY A 153 -14.33 4.76 0.20
N PHE A 154 -13.58 4.92 1.29
CA PHE A 154 -13.00 6.18 1.74
C PHE A 154 -11.46 6.21 1.65
N ASP A 155 -10.82 5.16 1.10
CA ASP A 155 -9.37 5.07 1.04
C ASP A 155 -8.81 6.02 -0.03
N PRO A 156 -8.11 7.11 0.34
CA PRO A 156 -7.55 8.03 -0.63
C PRO A 156 -6.43 7.39 -1.47
N TRP A 157 -5.85 6.27 -1.03
CA TRP A 157 -4.87 5.52 -1.82
C TRP A 157 -5.51 4.81 -3.00
N VAL A 158 -6.71 4.24 -2.81
CA VAL A 158 -7.50 3.64 -3.90
C VAL A 158 -7.88 4.70 -4.92
N ALA A 159 -8.34 5.88 -4.49
CA ALA A 159 -8.59 7.00 -5.40
C ALA A 159 -7.32 7.44 -6.14
N PHE A 160 -6.18 7.52 -5.43
CA PHE A 160 -4.90 7.90 -6.04
C PHE A 160 -4.45 6.91 -7.12
N ALA A 161 -4.61 5.60 -6.88
CA ALA A 161 -4.29 4.56 -7.85
C ALA A 161 -5.22 4.57 -9.08
N ASN A 162 -6.46 5.02 -8.90
CA ASN A 162 -7.50 5.02 -9.94
C ASN A 162 -7.64 6.37 -10.67
N LEU A 163 -6.75 7.33 -10.41
CA LEU A 163 -6.69 8.62 -11.13
C LEU A 163 -6.61 8.45 -12.66
N PRO A 164 -5.84 7.51 -13.25
CA PRO A 164 -5.79 7.36 -14.71
C PRO A 164 -7.10 6.89 -15.36
N GLY A 165 -8.07 6.40 -14.58
CA GLY A 165 -9.39 5.96 -15.07
C GLY A 165 -10.47 7.05 -15.04
N LEU A 166 -10.11 8.30 -14.76
CA LEU A 166 -11.06 9.41 -14.79
C LEU A 166 -11.57 9.68 -16.22
N PRO A 167 -12.85 10.06 -16.39
CA PRO A 167 -13.83 10.38 -15.34
C PRO A 167 -14.65 9.17 -14.82
N GLY A 168 -14.53 7.98 -15.41
CA GLY A 168 -15.38 6.82 -15.08
C GLY A 168 -15.29 6.40 -13.61
N THR A 169 -14.06 6.27 -13.10
CA THR A 169 -13.79 5.85 -11.72
C THR A 169 -14.33 6.81 -10.66
N PHE A 170 -14.55 8.07 -11.01
CA PHE A 170 -15.13 9.04 -10.07
C PHE A 170 -16.58 8.67 -9.70
N LYS A 171 -17.33 8.08 -10.63
CA LYS A 171 -18.72 7.66 -10.38
C LYS A 171 -18.79 6.46 -9.43
N GLU A 172 -17.78 5.59 -9.48
CA GLU A 172 -17.73 4.34 -8.70
C GLU A 172 -17.28 4.59 -7.26
N ILE A 173 -16.28 5.45 -7.04
CA ILE A 173 -15.70 5.72 -5.71
C ILE A 173 -15.62 7.22 -5.37
N PRO A 174 -16.73 7.98 -5.40
CA PRO A 174 -16.73 9.44 -5.24
C PRO A 174 -16.21 9.88 -3.87
N PHE A 175 -16.50 9.11 -2.81
CA PHE A 175 -16.07 9.42 -1.46
C PHE A 175 -14.54 9.30 -1.29
N ALA A 176 -13.91 8.30 -1.90
CA ALA A 176 -12.46 8.16 -1.88
C ALA A 176 -11.76 9.35 -2.57
N PHE A 177 -12.30 9.83 -3.70
CA PHE A 177 -11.81 11.04 -4.38
C PHE A 177 -12.00 12.31 -3.54
N LEU A 178 -13.12 12.43 -2.83
CA LEU A 178 -13.37 13.54 -1.90
C LEU A 178 -12.35 13.54 -0.76
N VAL A 179 -12.06 12.38 -0.16
CA VAL A 179 -11.03 12.26 0.88
C VAL A 179 -9.64 12.57 0.32
N LEU A 180 -9.32 12.09 -0.89
CA LEU A 180 -8.06 12.41 -1.56
C LEU A 180 -7.90 13.92 -1.79
N LEU A 181 -8.96 14.60 -2.26
CA LEU A 181 -8.96 16.06 -2.44
C LEU A 181 -8.73 16.79 -1.13
N MET A 182 -9.40 16.38 -0.05
CA MET A 182 -9.20 16.94 1.29
C MET A 182 -7.75 16.72 1.78
N VAL A 183 -7.17 15.55 1.53
CA VAL A 183 -5.78 15.24 1.86
C VAL A 183 -4.81 16.14 1.08
N ILE A 184 -5.02 16.32 -0.22
CA ILE A 184 -4.19 17.19 -1.06
C ILE A 184 -4.28 18.63 -0.58
N ALA A 185 -5.49 19.14 -0.34
CA ALA A 185 -5.72 20.48 0.19
C ALA A 185 -5.04 20.66 1.56
N GLY A 186 -5.16 19.68 2.46
CA GLY A 186 -4.46 19.70 3.75
C GLY A 186 -2.93 19.68 3.59
N ALA A 187 -2.41 18.93 2.63
CA ALA A 187 -0.97 18.82 2.36
C ALA A 187 -0.36 20.12 1.80
N PHE A 188 -1.16 20.96 1.12
CA PHE A 188 -0.75 22.30 0.68
C PHE A 188 -0.37 23.20 1.87
N PHE A 189 -1.15 23.16 2.95
CA PHE A 189 -0.93 24.02 4.12
C PHE A 189 -0.01 23.37 5.16
N ILE A 190 -0.17 22.07 5.39
CA ILE A 190 0.50 21.35 6.48
C ILE A 190 1.36 20.23 5.88
N ARG A 191 2.66 20.30 6.16
CA ARG A 191 3.62 19.26 5.72
C ARG A 191 3.17 17.88 6.20
N ARG A 192 3.06 16.94 5.26
CA ARG A 192 2.67 15.55 5.50
C ARG A 192 1.37 15.40 6.28
N PHE A 193 0.36 16.20 5.92
CA PHE A 193 -0.96 16.19 6.55
C PHE A 193 -1.53 14.78 6.75
N PHE A 194 -1.61 13.98 5.69
CA PHE A 194 -2.15 12.62 5.78
C PHE A 194 -1.32 11.72 6.69
N CYS A 195 0.01 11.70 6.51
CA CYS A 195 0.89 10.84 7.30
C CYS A 195 0.86 11.17 8.80
N ARG A 196 0.60 12.43 9.16
CA ARG A 196 0.53 12.89 10.55
C ARG A 196 -0.80 12.55 11.20
N TYR A 197 -1.91 12.70 10.50
CA TYR A 197 -3.24 12.73 11.14
C TYR A 197 -4.19 11.61 10.71
N LEU A 198 -4.03 11.03 9.52
CA LEU A 198 -5.03 10.10 8.96
C LEU A 198 -4.47 8.73 8.57
N CYS A 199 -3.16 8.59 8.39
CA CYS A 199 -2.56 7.38 7.82
C CYS A 199 -2.56 6.18 8.80
N PRO A 200 -3.36 5.12 8.56
CA PRO A 200 -3.42 3.96 9.45
C PRO A 200 -2.12 3.14 9.41
N LEU A 201 -1.49 3.01 8.24
CA LEU A 201 -0.17 2.38 8.10
C LEU A 201 0.86 3.09 8.99
N GLY A 202 0.79 4.42 9.06
CA GLY A 202 1.67 5.21 9.88
C GLY A 202 1.39 5.07 11.39
N ALA A 203 0.14 4.80 11.77
CA ALA A 203 -0.21 4.45 13.14
C ALA A 203 0.38 3.07 13.50
N LEU A 204 0.16 2.06 12.64
CA LEU A 204 0.66 0.70 12.82
C LEU A 204 2.18 0.66 12.97
N GLN A 205 2.93 1.29 12.05
CA GLN A 205 4.38 1.38 12.17
C GLN A 205 4.82 2.14 13.41
N GLY A 206 4.05 3.14 13.86
CA GLY A 206 4.33 3.85 15.11
C GLY A 206 4.20 2.96 16.35
N ILE A 207 3.28 1.99 16.33
CA ILE A 207 3.13 0.99 17.40
C ILE A 207 4.28 -0.03 17.35
N LEU A 208 4.65 -0.47 16.15
CA LEU A 208 5.70 -1.47 15.95
C LEU A 208 7.11 -0.93 16.21
N VAL A 209 7.34 0.37 16.01
CA VAL A 209 8.61 1.03 16.31
C VAL A 209 8.73 1.24 17.81
N GLY A 210 9.19 0.19 18.51
CA GLY A 210 9.63 0.25 19.90
C GLY A 210 11.00 0.91 20.04
N THR A 211 11.80 0.53 21.05
CA THR A 211 13.20 1.00 21.24
C THR A 211 14.18 0.37 20.24
N GLY A 212 13.75 0.21 18.98
CA GLY A 212 14.37 -0.66 17.97
C GLY A 212 15.87 -0.43 17.73
N LEU A 213 16.49 -1.38 17.03
CA LEU A 213 17.95 -1.49 16.90
C LEU A 213 18.60 -0.24 16.28
N VAL A 214 17.91 0.39 15.33
CA VAL A 214 18.36 1.64 14.69
C VAL A 214 17.80 2.84 15.45
N GLN A 215 18.67 3.67 16.00
CA GLN A 215 18.28 4.86 16.76
C GLN A 215 19.00 6.11 16.26
N LEU A 216 18.30 7.25 16.32
CA LEU A 216 18.89 8.58 16.12
C LEU A 216 19.24 9.17 17.48
N LYS A 217 20.53 9.31 17.75
CA LYS A 217 21.04 9.87 19.00
C LYS A 217 21.66 11.23 18.78
N ARG A 218 21.62 12.09 19.80
CA ARG A 218 22.31 13.36 19.79
C ARG A 218 23.80 13.10 19.61
N SER A 219 24.40 13.74 18.61
CA SER A 219 25.82 13.48 18.32
C SER A 219 26.70 14.02 19.43
N GLY A 220 27.77 13.30 19.76
CA GLY A 220 28.81 13.82 20.68
C GLY A 220 29.56 15.05 20.13
N THR A 221 29.39 15.38 18.84
CA THR A 221 29.99 16.57 18.22
C THR A 221 29.28 17.88 18.57
N ILE A 222 28.09 17.83 19.19
CA ILE A 222 27.35 19.02 19.62
C ILE A 222 27.43 19.19 21.13
N THR A 223 28.35 20.04 21.58
CA THR A 223 28.62 20.25 23.01
C THR A 223 27.61 21.17 23.69
N ASN A 224 27.20 22.26 23.02
CA ASN A 224 26.21 23.21 23.55
C ASN A 224 25.05 23.39 22.57
N CYS A 225 23.89 22.76 22.80
CA CYS A 225 22.67 23.07 22.03
C CYS A 225 21.89 24.19 22.73
N HIS A 226 21.60 25.29 22.02
CA HIS A 226 20.80 26.42 22.55
C HIS A 226 19.36 26.40 22.03
N ASN A 227 18.87 25.22 21.64
CA ASN A 227 17.49 25.02 21.20
C ASN A 227 17.00 26.01 20.11
N CYS A 228 17.85 26.34 19.13
CA CYS A 228 17.54 27.27 18.02
C CYS A 228 16.44 26.80 17.04
N ARG A 229 15.80 25.65 17.30
CA ARG A 229 14.71 25.03 16.52
C ARG A 229 14.97 24.72 15.03
N ASN A 230 16.14 25.03 14.45
CA ASN A 230 16.39 24.80 13.01
C ASN A 230 16.21 23.34 12.58
N CYS A 231 16.60 22.38 13.44
CA CYS A 231 16.38 20.95 13.18
C CYS A 231 14.88 20.58 13.20
N SER A 232 14.13 21.17 14.14
CA SER A 232 12.67 20.97 14.27
C SER A 232 11.94 21.58 13.07
N LEU A 233 12.32 22.78 12.64
CA LEU A 233 11.74 23.46 11.47
C LEU A 233 11.98 22.68 10.17
N LYS A 234 13.13 22.01 10.02
CA LYS A 234 13.41 21.14 8.86
C LYS A 234 12.76 19.75 8.96
N CYS A 235 12.21 19.38 10.12
CA CYS A 235 11.56 18.09 10.31
C CYS A 235 10.20 18.07 9.57
N PRO A 236 10.00 17.17 8.58
CA PRO A 236 8.77 17.16 7.79
C PRO A 236 7.52 16.74 8.59
N VAL A 237 7.72 16.13 9.77
CA VAL A 237 6.67 15.70 10.70
C VAL A 237 6.67 16.52 12.00
N ASN A 238 7.30 17.70 11.98
CA ASN A 238 7.24 18.70 13.06
C ASN A 238 7.59 18.15 14.47
N ILE A 239 8.67 17.36 14.59
CA ILE A 239 9.16 16.88 15.89
C ILE A 239 10.03 17.96 16.53
N GLN A 240 9.84 18.21 17.83
CA GLN A 240 10.69 19.13 18.60
C GLN A 240 11.97 18.42 19.04
N LEU A 241 13.07 18.70 18.33
CA LEU A 241 14.34 18.00 18.49
C LEU A 241 15.31 18.64 19.49
N GLY A 242 14.97 19.82 20.02
CA GLY A 242 15.84 20.64 20.85
C GLY A 242 16.40 19.90 22.07
N ASP A 243 15.49 19.35 22.85
CA ASP A 243 15.74 18.81 24.18
C ASP A 243 15.94 17.28 24.17
N LEU A 244 15.79 16.66 23.00
CA LEU A 244 15.87 15.20 22.84
C LEU A 244 17.32 14.72 22.71
N ARG A 245 17.70 13.79 23.60
CA ARG A 245 18.96 13.02 23.48
C ARG A 245 18.84 11.86 22.50
N ILE A 246 17.67 11.24 22.44
CA ILE A 246 17.32 10.15 21.52
C ILE A 246 15.98 10.51 20.89
N ILE A 247 15.82 10.26 19.60
CA ILE A 247 14.53 10.42 18.92
C ILE A 247 13.83 9.07 18.92
N ASP A 248 13.02 8.81 19.95
CA ASP A 248 12.25 7.59 20.18
C ASP A 248 10.74 7.78 19.89
N THR A 249 10.36 8.94 19.37
CA THR A 249 8.96 9.24 19.09
C THR A 249 8.43 8.35 17.96
N PRO A 250 7.21 7.80 18.06
CA PRO A 250 6.62 6.96 17.01
C PRO A 250 6.40 7.71 15.69
N GLU A 251 6.45 9.04 15.73
CA GLU A 251 6.29 9.95 14.59
C GLU A 251 7.51 10.02 13.68
N CYS A 252 8.69 9.58 14.13
CA CYS A 252 9.93 9.73 13.37
C CYS A 252 9.93 8.84 12.12
N ILE A 253 9.83 9.47 10.94
CA ILE A 253 9.84 8.77 9.63
C ILE A 253 11.24 8.41 9.11
N HIS A 254 12.29 8.52 9.94
CA HIS A 254 13.68 8.26 9.54
C HIS A 254 14.11 8.96 8.22
N CYS A 255 13.67 10.21 8.01
CA CYS A 255 14.05 11.01 6.83
C CYS A 255 15.49 11.53 6.84
N LEU A 256 16.20 11.40 7.98
CA LEU A 256 17.62 11.75 8.18
C LEU A 256 18.00 13.23 7.95
N ARG A 257 17.05 14.14 7.75
CA ARG A 257 17.32 15.59 7.64
C ARG A 257 18.04 16.17 8.86
N CYS A 258 17.74 15.66 10.05
CA CYS A 258 18.42 16.05 11.28
C CYS A 258 19.86 15.49 11.38
N VAL A 259 20.21 14.45 10.62
CA VAL A 259 21.58 13.92 10.54
C VAL A 259 22.38 14.70 9.49
N GLY A 260 21.75 15.12 8.40
CA GLY A 260 22.42 15.74 7.25
C GLY A 260 23.08 17.11 7.48
N GLY A 261 23.04 17.70 8.68
CA GLY A 261 23.71 18.98 8.96
C GLY A 261 22.80 20.19 9.12
N SER A 262 21.58 20.00 9.66
CA SER A 262 20.62 21.08 9.95
C SER A 262 21.05 22.07 11.05
N CYS A 263 22.27 21.99 11.57
CA CYS A 263 22.76 22.89 12.61
C CYS A 263 23.49 24.10 11.99
N PRO A 264 23.11 25.35 12.33
CA PRO A 264 23.81 26.55 11.84
C PRO A 264 25.29 26.61 12.22
N ARG A 265 25.67 25.92 13.30
CA ARG A 265 27.06 25.87 13.78
C ARG A 265 27.96 24.90 13.03
N GLY A 266 27.48 24.32 11.93
CA GLY A 266 28.25 23.36 11.16
C GLY A 266 28.59 22.10 11.94
N THR A 267 27.72 21.64 12.85
CA THR A 267 27.84 20.33 13.52
C THR A 267 26.72 19.40 13.07
N LEU A 268 26.91 18.09 13.24
CA LEU A 268 25.84 17.11 13.01
C LEU A 268 25.00 17.03 14.29
N PRO A 269 23.73 17.47 14.30
CA PRO A 269 22.99 17.51 15.56
C PRO A 269 22.61 16.11 16.04
N PHE A 270 22.43 15.16 15.11
CA PHE A 270 22.11 13.77 15.40
C PHE A 270 22.99 12.81 14.58
N GLU A 271 23.20 11.62 15.10
CA GLU A 271 23.93 10.51 14.46
C GLU A 271 23.09 9.23 14.47
N LEU A 272 23.29 8.40 13.44
CA LEU A 272 22.67 7.09 13.34
C LEU A 272 23.47 6.08 14.16
N THR A 273 22.75 5.27 14.92
CA THR A 273 23.33 4.16 15.67
C THR A 273 22.55 2.88 15.37
N PHE A 274 23.25 1.75 15.27
CA PHE A 274 22.66 0.42 15.19
C PHE A 274 23.26 -0.43 16.30
N ALA A 275 22.42 -0.97 17.18
CA ALA A 275 22.86 -1.76 18.34
C ALA A 275 24.02 -1.08 19.12
N LYS A 276 23.88 0.23 19.38
CA LYS A 276 24.87 1.11 20.04
C LYS A 276 26.15 1.44 19.24
N ARG A 277 26.34 0.90 18.03
CA ARG A 277 27.47 1.26 17.14
C ARG A 277 27.08 2.39 16.19
N ARG A 278 27.99 3.33 15.92
CA ARG A 278 27.74 4.44 14.97
C ARG A 278 27.67 3.91 13.54
N LEU A 279 26.67 4.36 12.79
CA LEU A 279 26.51 4.07 11.37
C LEU A 279 26.72 5.31 10.51
N LYS A 280 27.32 5.10 9.33
CA LYS A 280 27.38 6.12 8.29
C LYS A 280 26.03 6.19 7.56
N THR A 281 25.60 7.41 7.24
CA THR A 281 24.27 7.68 6.64
C THR A 281 24.07 6.99 5.29
N TYR A 282 25.03 7.09 4.36
CA TYR A 282 24.88 6.52 3.01
C TYR A 282 24.81 4.99 2.99
N PRO A 283 25.71 4.24 3.67
CA PRO A 283 25.59 2.79 3.79
C PRO A 283 24.29 2.35 4.46
N TYR A 284 23.80 3.10 5.45
CA TYR A 284 22.48 2.82 6.06
C TYR A 284 21.35 2.96 5.04
N VAL A 285 21.32 4.05 4.27
CA VAL A 285 20.30 4.26 3.22
C VAL A 285 20.37 3.15 2.17
N LEU A 286 21.56 2.87 1.61
CA LEU A 286 21.74 1.83 0.60
C LEU A 286 21.41 0.44 1.13
N GLY A 287 21.85 0.10 2.35
CA GLY A 287 21.55 -1.18 2.98
C GLY A 287 20.05 -1.35 3.28
N THR A 288 19.36 -0.28 3.68
CA THR A 288 17.91 -0.32 3.91
C THR A 288 17.14 -0.46 2.59
N LEU A 289 17.59 0.21 1.52
CA LEU A 289 17.03 0.05 0.18
C LEU A 289 17.28 -1.36 -0.37
N ALA A 290 18.47 -1.92 -0.17
CA ALA A 290 18.79 -3.27 -0.59
C ALA A 290 17.99 -4.33 0.18
N LEU A 291 17.79 -4.14 1.49
CA LEU A 291 16.93 -5.00 2.30
C LEU A 291 15.47 -4.94 1.82
N PHE A 292 14.92 -3.73 1.67
CA PHE A 292 13.56 -3.55 1.18
C PHE A 292 13.38 -4.13 -0.23
N GLY A 293 14.31 -3.81 -1.13
CA GLY A 293 14.35 -4.30 -2.50
C GLY A 293 14.52 -5.82 -2.57
N GLY A 294 15.33 -6.42 -1.70
CA GLY A 294 15.52 -7.87 -1.64
C GLY A 294 14.26 -8.62 -1.18
N ILE A 295 13.57 -8.11 -0.15
CA ILE A 295 12.28 -8.69 0.30
C ILE A 295 11.23 -8.54 -0.81
N TYR A 296 11.13 -7.35 -1.42
CA TYR A 296 10.15 -7.10 -2.48
C TYR A 296 10.49 -7.83 -3.79
N ALA A 297 11.77 -8.01 -4.12
CA ALA A 297 12.25 -8.76 -5.29
C ALA A 297 12.08 -10.27 -5.15
N GLY A 298 11.73 -10.79 -3.97
CA GLY A 298 11.19 -12.14 -3.82
C GLY A 298 10.02 -12.40 -4.78
N PHE A 299 9.26 -11.36 -5.15
CA PHE A 299 8.23 -11.40 -6.19
C PHE A 299 8.81 -11.74 -7.57
N GLY A 300 9.91 -11.08 -7.95
CA GLY A 300 10.58 -11.31 -9.23
C GLY A 300 11.23 -12.67 -9.30
N ILE A 301 11.76 -13.18 -8.19
CA ILE A 301 12.31 -14.54 -8.11
C ILE A 301 11.20 -15.59 -8.26
N SER A 302 10.01 -15.40 -7.66
CA SER A 302 8.87 -16.30 -7.87
C SER A 302 8.30 -16.24 -9.29
N ALA A 303 8.31 -15.06 -9.92
CA ALA A 303 7.90 -14.89 -11.32
C ALA A 303 8.90 -15.48 -12.32
N VAL A 304 10.22 -15.46 -12.01
CA VAL A 304 11.30 -15.97 -12.87
C VAL A 304 11.59 -17.46 -12.63
N LEU A 305 11.46 -17.97 -11.40
CA LEU A 305 11.67 -19.39 -11.08
C LEU A 305 10.50 -20.28 -11.46
N GLY A 306 9.45 -19.75 -12.07
CA GLY A 306 8.31 -20.56 -12.47
C GLY A 306 7.68 -21.24 -11.26
N ALA A 307 7.26 -20.45 -10.26
CA ALA A 307 5.98 -20.76 -9.63
C ALA A 307 4.89 -20.49 -10.68
N ALA A 308 4.93 -21.27 -11.77
CA ALA A 308 3.75 -21.64 -12.49
C ALA A 308 2.75 -22.08 -11.42
N ASP A 309 1.50 -21.69 -11.56
CA ASP A 309 0.39 -22.36 -10.92
C ASP A 309 0.63 -23.88 -11.05
N THR A 310 1.17 -24.51 -10.00
CA THR A 310 1.21 -25.97 -9.91
C THR A 310 -0.19 -26.39 -9.51
N ALA A 311 -1.13 -26.20 -10.44
CA ALA A 311 -2.31 -27.03 -10.51
C ALA A 311 -1.77 -28.43 -10.78
N GLY A 312 -1.78 -29.26 -9.74
CA GLY A 312 -1.56 -30.68 -9.90
C GLY A 312 -2.54 -31.17 -10.97
N VAL A 313 -2.00 -31.76 -12.04
CA VAL A 313 -2.78 -32.53 -13.00
C VAL A 313 -3.28 -33.76 -12.27
N GLY A 314 -4.39 -33.62 -11.54
CA GLY A 314 -5.20 -34.71 -11.07
C GLY A 314 -6.15 -35.09 -12.21
N LEU A 315 -5.93 -36.27 -12.78
CA LEU A 315 -6.89 -36.90 -13.69
C LEU A 315 -8.21 -37.14 -12.92
N MET A 316 -9.26 -36.39 -13.22
CA MET A 316 -10.62 -36.62 -12.72
C MET A 316 -11.69 -36.27 -13.80
N PRO A 317 -12.90 -36.86 -13.69
CA PRO A 317 -13.66 -37.37 -14.82
C PRO A 317 -14.40 -36.28 -15.61
N ARG A 318 -14.78 -36.61 -16.85
CA ARG A 318 -15.70 -35.82 -17.70
C ARG A 318 -16.89 -35.31 -16.88
N SER A 319 -16.95 -34.02 -16.61
CA SER A 319 -18.20 -33.34 -16.30
C SER A 319 -19.06 -33.39 -17.58
N VAL A 320 -20.19 -34.09 -17.50
CA VAL A 320 -21.14 -34.21 -18.61
C VAL A 320 -22.14 -33.08 -18.46
N TYR A 321 -21.71 -31.84 -18.76
CA TYR A 321 -22.66 -30.73 -18.84
C TYR A 321 -23.42 -30.81 -20.16
N HIS A 322 -24.71 -30.47 -20.16
CA HIS A 322 -25.47 -30.28 -21.39
C HIS A 322 -25.01 -29.01 -22.09
N ASP A 323 -24.77 -29.08 -23.39
CA ASP A 323 -24.40 -27.93 -24.20
C ASP A 323 -25.50 -26.86 -24.16
N GLY A 324 -25.09 -25.60 -24.08
CA GLY A 324 -26.01 -24.48 -23.97
C GLY A 324 -25.43 -23.30 -23.22
N VAL A 325 -26.25 -22.26 -23.10
CA VAL A 325 -25.93 -21.03 -22.39
C VAL A 325 -26.73 -20.99 -21.10
N TYR A 326 -26.03 -20.91 -19.97
CA TYR A 326 -26.63 -20.94 -18.64
C TYR A 326 -26.33 -19.65 -17.90
N TYR A 327 -27.31 -19.19 -17.11
CA TYR A 327 -27.16 -18.01 -16.28
C TYR A 327 -27.10 -18.43 -14.82
N GLY A 328 -26.16 -17.83 -14.08
CA GLY A 328 -25.99 -18.08 -12.67
C GLY A 328 -25.89 -16.80 -11.86
N THR A 329 -26.26 -16.89 -10.60
CA THR A 329 -26.21 -15.80 -9.63
C THR A 329 -25.36 -16.19 -8.43
N GLY A 330 -24.54 -15.27 -7.94
CA GLY A 330 -23.73 -15.48 -6.74
C GLY A 330 -23.65 -14.23 -5.87
N PHE A 331 -23.13 -14.40 -4.65
CA PHE A 331 -22.97 -13.32 -3.69
C PHE A 331 -21.50 -12.92 -3.57
N GLY A 332 -21.15 -11.83 -4.25
CA GLY A 332 -19.82 -11.22 -4.17
C GLY A 332 -19.65 -10.29 -2.97
N PHE A 333 -18.72 -9.33 -3.07
CA PHE A 333 -18.61 -8.26 -2.08
C PHE A 333 -19.87 -7.38 -2.08
N ALA A 334 -20.55 -7.28 -3.22
CA ALA A 334 -21.85 -6.64 -3.38
C ALA A 334 -22.90 -7.65 -3.92
N PRO A 335 -24.18 -7.48 -3.60
CA PRO A 335 -25.23 -8.35 -4.12
C PRO A 335 -25.46 -8.13 -5.62
N GLY A 336 -26.02 -9.15 -6.29
CA GLY A 336 -26.46 -9.05 -7.68
C GLY A 336 -25.41 -9.42 -8.74
N LEU A 337 -24.41 -10.23 -8.39
CA LEU A 337 -23.44 -10.76 -9.36
C LEU A 337 -24.13 -11.83 -10.22
N LYS A 338 -24.20 -11.60 -11.53
CA LYS A 338 -24.73 -12.54 -12.53
C LYS A 338 -23.69 -12.86 -13.58
N VAL A 339 -23.62 -14.14 -13.92
CA VAL A 339 -22.73 -14.65 -14.97
C VAL A 339 -23.53 -15.42 -16.01
N GLN A 340 -22.99 -15.42 -17.23
CA GLN A 340 -23.40 -16.28 -18.33
C GLN A 340 -22.24 -17.26 -18.58
N VAL A 341 -22.56 -18.55 -18.58
CA VAL A 341 -21.60 -19.62 -18.83
C VAL A 341 -22.03 -20.35 -20.10
N GLU A 342 -21.15 -20.43 -21.07
CA GLU A 342 -21.37 -21.20 -22.30
C GLU A 342 -20.66 -22.55 -22.22
N VAL A 343 -21.43 -23.60 -22.50
CA VAL A 343 -20.96 -24.99 -22.53
C VAL A 343 -21.10 -25.53 -23.95
N ALA A 344 -20.01 -26.06 -24.50
CA ALA A 344 -19.98 -26.75 -25.78
C ALA A 344 -19.14 -28.03 -25.69
N ASP A 345 -19.60 -29.12 -26.32
CA ASP A 345 -18.99 -30.45 -26.24
C ASP A 345 -18.80 -30.93 -24.77
N GLY A 346 -19.72 -30.55 -23.89
CA GLY A 346 -19.68 -30.83 -22.45
C GLY A 346 -18.57 -30.10 -21.68
N ARG A 347 -18.01 -29.02 -22.24
CA ARG A 347 -16.94 -28.22 -21.62
C ARG A 347 -17.32 -26.76 -21.52
N ILE A 348 -16.81 -26.11 -20.47
CA ILE A 348 -16.93 -24.66 -20.28
C ILE A 348 -16.02 -23.98 -21.30
N ILE A 349 -16.60 -23.22 -22.24
CA ILE A 349 -15.83 -22.51 -23.27
C ILE A 349 -15.70 -21.02 -22.98
N GLU A 350 -16.69 -20.43 -22.31
CA GLU A 350 -16.74 -18.99 -22.05
C GLU A 350 -17.52 -18.70 -20.76
N ILE A 351 -17.08 -17.66 -20.05
CA ILE A 351 -17.75 -17.15 -18.84
C ILE A 351 -17.74 -15.63 -18.90
N ASP A 352 -18.93 -15.05 -19.04
CA ASP A 352 -19.14 -13.60 -19.08
C ASP A 352 -19.86 -13.10 -17.84
N VAL A 353 -19.41 -11.98 -17.29
CA VAL A 353 -20.12 -11.32 -16.18
C VAL A 353 -21.12 -10.33 -16.76
N VAL A 354 -22.40 -10.62 -16.59
CA VAL A 354 -23.52 -9.88 -17.21
C VAL A 354 -23.96 -8.71 -16.34
N GLU A 355 -23.90 -8.86 -15.02
CA GLU A 355 -24.34 -7.85 -14.05
C GLU A 355 -23.51 -7.95 -12.76
N HIS A 356 -23.05 -6.83 -12.20
CA HIS A 356 -22.36 -6.81 -10.90
C HIS A 356 -22.38 -5.42 -10.25
N SER A 357 -22.17 -5.37 -8.93
CA SER A 357 -22.02 -4.13 -8.15
C SER A 357 -20.71 -4.07 -7.35
N GLU A 358 -19.72 -4.85 -7.77
CA GLU A 358 -18.43 -5.01 -7.10
C GLU A 358 -17.56 -3.74 -7.07
N THR A 359 -16.55 -3.71 -6.18
CA THR A 359 -15.68 -2.53 -6.01
C THR A 359 -14.61 -2.43 -7.11
N SER A 360 -14.62 -1.33 -7.85
CA SER A 360 -13.64 -1.03 -8.92
C SER A 360 -12.19 -1.07 -8.46
N GLY A 361 -11.31 -1.64 -9.27
CA GLY A 361 -9.89 -1.84 -8.96
C GLY A 361 -9.59 -3.10 -8.15
N TYR A 362 -10.62 -3.90 -7.84
CA TYR A 362 -10.51 -5.20 -7.16
C TYR A 362 -11.17 -6.32 -8.00
N TYR A 363 -12.38 -6.09 -8.51
CA TYR A 363 -13.14 -7.13 -9.19
C TYR A 363 -12.57 -7.52 -10.57
N GLU A 364 -11.95 -6.58 -11.28
CA GLU A 364 -11.50 -6.81 -12.65
C GLU A 364 -10.46 -7.93 -12.72
N GLU A 365 -9.52 -7.95 -11.76
CA GLU A 365 -8.52 -9.01 -11.66
C GLU A 365 -9.11 -10.33 -11.15
N ALA A 366 -10.14 -10.26 -10.29
CA ALA A 366 -10.87 -11.43 -9.85
C ALA A 366 -11.61 -12.09 -11.02
N PHE A 367 -12.38 -11.32 -11.78
CA PHE A 367 -13.13 -11.84 -12.92
C PHE A 367 -12.20 -12.47 -13.94
N ILE A 368 -11.19 -11.74 -14.44
CA ILE A 368 -10.25 -12.28 -15.44
C ILE A 368 -9.56 -13.55 -14.95
N LYS A 369 -8.96 -13.54 -13.75
CA LYS A 369 -8.17 -14.71 -13.31
C LYS A 369 -9.04 -15.91 -12.97
N ILE A 370 -10.19 -15.70 -12.35
CA ILE A 370 -11.06 -16.80 -11.93
C ILE A 370 -11.72 -17.41 -13.15
N THR A 371 -12.24 -16.62 -14.10
CA THR A 371 -12.79 -17.17 -15.35
C THR A 371 -11.73 -17.93 -16.14
N ASP A 372 -10.53 -17.36 -16.31
CA ASP A 372 -9.41 -18.04 -16.97
C ASP A 372 -9.04 -19.37 -16.28
N LYS A 373 -8.96 -19.38 -14.95
CA LYS A 373 -8.64 -20.59 -14.18
C LYS A 373 -9.76 -21.63 -14.30
N ILE A 374 -11.03 -21.24 -14.23
CA ILE A 374 -12.17 -22.15 -14.35
C ILE A 374 -12.23 -22.75 -15.76
N ILE A 375 -12.09 -21.93 -16.81
CA ILE A 375 -12.09 -22.42 -18.20
C ILE A 375 -10.89 -23.35 -18.44
N LYS A 376 -9.71 -23.01 -17.92
CA LYS A 376 -8.50 -23.85 -18.09
C LYS A 376 -8.58 -25.17 -17.33
N ASN A 377 -9.07 -25.15 -16.10
CA ASN A 377 -9.10 -26.31 -15.21
C ASN A 377 -10.39 -27.13 -15.33
N GLN A 378 -11.44 -26.56 -15.94
CA GLN A 378 -12.79 -27.13 -16.01
C GLN A 378 -13.39 -27.44 -14.62
N PHE A 379 -13.00 -26.67 -13.59
CA PHE A 379 -13.46 -26.83 -12.22
C PHE A 379 -13.73 -25.45 -11.61
N THR A 380 -14.82 -25.33 -10.84
CA THR A 380 -15.31 -24.06 -10.27
C THR A 380 -14.53 -23.61 -9.06
N GLU A 381 -14.00 -24.55 -8.26
CA GLU A 381 -13.20 -24.23 -7.08
C GLU A 381 -11.73 -23.97 -7.49
N VAL A 382 -11.38 -22.70 -7.59
CA VAL A 382 -10.04 -22.24 -7.99
C VAL A 382 -9.51 -21.23 -6.96
N ASP A 383 -8.19 -21.01 -6.93
CA ASP A 383 -7.64 -20.10 -5.91
C ASP A 383 -8.19 -18.69 -6.04
N VAL A 384 -8.72 -18.18 -4.94
CA VAL A 384 -9.22 -16.81 -4.81
C VAL A 384 -8.15 -15.77 -5.13
N VAL A 385 -8.58 -14.66 -5.73
CA VAL A 385 -7.69 -13.53 -5.98
C VAL A 385 -7.50 -12.73 -4.70
N SER A 386 -6.24 -12.59 -4.28
CA SER A 386 -5.88 -11.84 -3.07
C SER A 386 -6.39 -10.40 -3.11
N GLY A 387 -7.08 -9.98 -2.06
CA GLY A 387 -7.72 -8.66 -1.97
C GLY A 387 -9.13 -8.59 -2.55
N ALA A 388 -9.61 -9.66 -3.19
CA ALA A 388 -10.94 -9.78 -3.78
C ALA A 388 -11.59 -11.13 -3.42
N THR A 389 -11.41 -11.61 -2.17
CA THR A 389 -11.88 -12.94 -1.73
C THR A 389 -13.38 -13.12 -1.88
N TYR A 390 -14.18 -12.17 -1.37
CA TYR A 390 -15.65 -12.22 -1.48
C TYR A 390 -16.11 -12.18 -2.94
N THR A 391 -15.52 -11.30 -3.75
CA THR A 391 -15.78 -11.23 -5.19
C THR A 391 -15.42 -12.52 -5.92
N SER A 392 -14.28 -13.14 -5.58
CA SER A 392 -13.83 -14.41 -6.16
C SER A 392 -14.78 -15.53 -5.80
N ASN A 393 -15.17 -15.62 -4.53
CA ASN A 393 -16.13 -16.62 -4.04
C ASN A 393 -17.50 -16.44 -4.68
N GLY A 394 -18.00 -15.20 -4.75
CA GLY A 394 -19.27 -14.92 -5.41
C GLY A 394 -19.25 -15.25 -6.90
N LEU A 395 -18.12 -15.06 -7.58
CA LEU A 395 -17.99 -15.47 -8.99
C LEU A 395 -17.98 -16.99 -9.14
N MET A 396 -17.23 -17.71 -8.29
CA MET A 396 -17.24 -19.17 -8.30
C MET A 396 -18.63 -19.72 -7.97
N GLU A 397 -19.34 -19.13 -7.01
CA GLU A 397 -20.74 -19.45 -6.67
C GLU A 397 -21.67 -19.19 -7.85
N ALA A 398 -21.55 -18.04 -8.52
CA ALA A 398 -22.37 -17.72 -9.68
C ALA A 398 -22.13 -18.69 -10.84
N VAL A 399 -20.88 -19.10 -11.06
CA VAL A 399 -20.54 -20.10 -12.09
C VAL A 399 -21.05 -21.49 -11.69
N GLU A 400 -20.94 -21.89 -10.42
CA GLU A 400 -21.49 -23.16 -9.94
C GLU A 400 -23.02 -23.20 -10.08
N ASP A 401 -23.73 -22.12 -9.72
CA ASP A 401 -25.19 -22.01 -9.91
C ASP A 401 -25.60 -22.09 -11.40
N ALA A 402 -24.79 -21.54 -12.30
CA ALA A 402 -24.99 -21.71 -13.74
C ALA A 402 -24.78 -23.17 -14.17
N LEU A 403 -23.70 -23.81 -13.69
CA LEU A 403 -23.34 -25.17 -14.05
C LEU A 403 -24.26 -26.22 -13.42
N GLU A 404 -24.85 -25.97 -12.26
CA GLU A 404 -25.89 -26.84 -11.68
C GLU A 404 -27.09 -26.98 -12.63
N LYS A 405 -27.43 -25.92 -13.37
CA LYS A 405 -28.50 -25.94 -14.38
C LYS A 405 -28.09 -26.67 -15.67
N ALA A 406 -26.79 -26.89 -15.85
CA ALA A 406 -26.21 -27.62 -16.97
C ALA A 406 -25.94 -29.11 -16.63
N LYS A 407 -26.09 -29.53 -15.37
CA LYS A 407 -25.95 -30.94 -14.97
C LYS A 407 -27.14 -31.77 -15.53
N PRO A 408 -26.93 -33.05 -15.85
CA PRO A 408 -27.95 -33.94 -16.41
C PRO A 408 -29.02 -34.39 -15.41
#